data_AF-J4VY93-F1
#
_entry.id   AF-J4VY93-F1
#
_cell.length_a   1.000
_cell.length_b   1.000
_cell.length_c   1.000
_cell.angle_alpha   90.00
_cell.angle_beta   90.00
_cell.angle_gamma   90.00
#
_symmetry.space_group_name_H-M   'P 1'
#
loop_
_entity.id
_entity.type
_entity.pdbx_description
1 polymer ?
#
loop_
_entity_poly.entity_id
_entity_poly.type
_entity_poly.pdbx_seq_one_letter_code
_entity_poly.pdbx_strand_id
1 'polypeptide(L)'
;MSQYTEQDLQNAIQDVISGMSTRKAAARWSVPRATIQHRINGKVPRKEAFESMQRLPAIQESHLVSWILIQDHLGNPPTHEQVRKIASSLCRRNGDDHDVGKNWLQGFLKRNPEIKTLRGKRLDFERLNGASTYAIQSFFKLLTVKQINDN
;
A
#
# COMPACT_ATOMS: atom_id res chain seq x y z
N MET A 1 20.42 -7.78 -2.83
CA MET A 1 19.78 -6.54 -3.32
C MET A 1 20.34 -6.25 -4.70
N SER A 2 19.55 -5.71 -5.64
CA SER A 2 20.07 -5.32 -6.96
C SER A 2 21.17 -4.26 -6.76
N GLN A 3 22.30 -4.37 -7.45
CA GLN A 3 23.43 -3.43 -7.31
C GLN A 3 23.18 -2.06 -7.96
N TYR A 4 22.09 -1.91 -8.72
CA TYR A 4 21.73 -0.71 -9.45
C TYR A 4 20.25 -0.35 -9.26
N THR A 5 19.92 0.93 -9.37
CA THR A 5 18.56 1.46 -9.28
C THR A 5 17.87 1.53 -10.65
N GLU A 6 16.54 1.70 -10.68
CA GLU A 6 15.81 1.90 -11.95
C GLU A 6 16.25 3.19 -12.65
N GLN A 7 16.65 4.21 -11.88
CA GLN A 7 17.17 5.46 -12.41
C GLN A 7 18.50 5.24 -13.14
N ASP A 8 19.41 4.45 -12.56
CA ASP A 8 20.69 4.10 -13.20
C ASP A 8 20.46 3.37 -14.52
N LEU A 9 19.45 2.48 -14.57
CA LEU A 9 19.06 1.79 -15.80
C LEU A 9 18.50 2.76 -16.85
N GLN A 10 17.64 3.70 -16.47
CA GLN A 10 17.12 4.72 -17.40
C GLN A 10 18.23 5.62 -17.95
N ASN A 11 19.12 6.09 -17.09
CA ASN A 11 20.27 6.91 -17.50
C ASN A 11 21.20 6.12 -18.45
N ALA A 12 21.44 4.83 -18.17
CA ALA A 12 22.23 3.97 -19.05
C ALA A 12 21.59 3.78 -20.43
N ILE A 13 20.26 3.66 -20.51
CA ILE A 13 19.54 3.56 -21.77
C ILE A 13 19.63 4.87 -22.55
N GLN A 14 19.46 6.01 -21.86
CA GLN A 14 19.57 7.32 -22.49
C GLN A 14 20.96 7.55 -23.09
N ASP A 15 22.02 7.17 -22.37
CA ASP A 15 23.39 7.22 -22.88
C ASP A 15 23.55 6.36 -24.14
N VAL A 16 22.96 5.16 -24.18
CA VAL A 16 23.02 4.29 -25.37
C VAL A 16 22.27 4.90 -26.55
N ILE A 17 21.09 5.48 -26.32
CA ILE A 17 20.30 6.19 -27.34
C ILE A 17 21.08 7.40 -27.87
N SER A 18 21.82 8.10 -27.01
CA SER A 18 22.68 9.23 -27.39
C SER A 18 23.95 8.84 -28.18
N GLY A 19 24.12 7.55 -28.50
CA GLY A 19 25.22 7.03 -29.32
C GLY A 19 26.34 6.36 -28.52
N MET A 20 26.21 6.22 -27.19
CA MET A 20 27.17 5.48 -26.38
C MET A 20 27.05 3.97 -26.62
N SER A 21 28.18 3.25 -26.64
CA SER A 21 28.13 1.79 -26.71
C SER A 21 27.53 1.19 -25.43
N THR A 22 26.75 0.11 -25.57
CA THR A 22 26.13 -0.60 -24.43
C THR A 22 27.15 -1.04 -23.38
N ARG A 23 28.37 -1.39 -23.79
CA ARG A 23 29.48 -1.74 -22.88
C ARG A 23 29.94 -0.56 -22.04
N LYS A 24 30.06 0.63 -22.64
CA LYS A 24 30.50 1.85 -21.96
C LYS A 24 29.41 2.35 -21.01
N ALA A 25 28.15 2.32 -21.43
CA ALA A 25 27.02 2.66 -20.57
C ALA A 25 26.89 1.69 -19.38
N ALA A 26 27.05 0.38 -19.60
CA ALA A 26 27.04 -0.63 -18.54
C ALA A 26 28.11 -0.38 -17.47
N ALA A 27 29.34 -0.07 -17.89
CA ALA A 27 30.43 0.23 -16.98
C ALA A 27 30.21 1.54 -16.22
N ARG A 28 29.67 2.58 -16.88
CA ARG A 28 29.43 3.89 -16.28
C ARG A 28 28.38 3.84 -15.18
N TRP A 29 27.27 3.15 -15.42
CA TRP A 29 26.12 3.12 -14.51
C TRP A 29 26.09 1.88 -13.61
N SER A 30 27.13 1.03 -13.67
CA SER A 30 27.18 -0.26 -12.95
C SER A 30 25.96 -1.16 -13.22
N VAL A 31 25.38 -1.06 -14.42
CA VAL A 31 24.22 -1.85 -14.85
C VAL A 31 24.68 -2.99 -15.75
N PRO A 32 24.26 -4.25 -15.52
CA PRO A 32 24.59 -5.34 -16.42
C PRO A 32 24.16 -5.05 -17.86
N ARG A 33 25.07 -5.26 -18.82
CA ARG A 33 24.83 -5.03 -20.25
C ARG A 33 23.55 -5.75 -20.73
N ALA A 34 23.32 -6.98 -20.29
CA ALA A 34 22.15 -7.76 -20.64
C ALA A 34 20.85 -7.07 -20.21
N THR A 35 20.82 -6.41 -19.05
CA THR A 35 19.65 -5.65 -18.57
C THR A 35 19.34 -4.47 -19.48
N ILE A 36 20.35 -3.66 -19.84
CA ILE A 36 20.19 -2.52 -20.75
C ILE A 36 19.63 -3.01 -22.10
N GLN A 37 20.23 -4.08 -22.64
CA GLN A 37 19.83 -4.62 -23.94
C GLN A 37 18.43 -5.24 -23.92
N HIS A 38 18.05 -5.92 -22.84
CA HIS A 38 16.69 -6.37 -22.63
C HIS A 38 15.69 -5.21 -22.60
N ARG A 39 16.03 -4.11 -21.93
CA ARG A 39 15.17 -2.92 -21.86
C ARG A 39 14.99 -2.25 -23.22
N ILE A 40 16.07 -2.09 -23.98
CA ILE A 40 16.03 -1.55 -25.36
C ILE A 40 15.19 -2.45 -26.27
N ASN A 41 15.27 -3.77 -26.08
CA ASN A 41 14.47 -4.74 -26.84
C ASN A 41 13.00 -4.84 -26.34
N GLY A 42 12.55 -3.91 -25.50
CA GLY A 42 11.16 -3.83 -25.04
C GLY A 42 10.78 -4.78 -23.90
N LYS A 43 11.73 -5.46 -23.25
CA LYS A 43 11.39 -6.19 -22.02
C LYS A 43 11.02 -5.20 -20.92
N VAL A 44 9.79 -5.30 -20.45
CA VAL A 44 9.27 -4.57 -19.29
C VAL A 44 9.93 -5.07 -17.99
N PRO A 45 10.05 -4.23 -16.94
CA PRO A 45 10.62 -4.67 -15.70
C PRO A 45 9.68 -5.68 -15.05
N ARG A 46 10.26 -6.50 -14.18
CA ARG A 46 9.54 -7.59 -13.53
C ARG A 46 8.24 -7.13 -12.87
N LYS A 47 8.24 -5.97 -12.21
CA LYS A 47 7.05 -5.43 -11.52
C LYS A 47 5.87 -5.20 -12.46
N GLU A 48 6.07 -4.49 -13.58
CA GLU A 48 5.02 -4.24 -14.57
C GLU A 48 4.58 -5.55 -15.25
N ALA A 49 5.52 -6.46 -15.54
CA ALA A 49 5.19 -7.77 -16.11
C ALA A 49 4.26 -8.60 -15.20
N PHE A 50 4.37 -8.43 -13.88
CA PHE A 50 3.52 -9.10 -12.89
C PHE A 50 2.28 -8.28 -12.49
N GLU A 51 2.11 -7.07 -13.02
CA GLU A 51 0.96 -6.21 -12.74
C GLU A 51 -0.32 -6.81 -13.34
N SER A 52 -0.24 -7.30 -14.58
CA SER A 52 -1.35 -8.02 -15.25
C SER A 52 -1.71 -9.34 -14.59
N MET A 53 -0.80 -9.91 -13.78
CA MET A 53 -1.04 -11.13 -13.00
C MET A 53 -1.60 -10.84 -11.60
N GLN A 54 -1.74 -9.58 -11.21
CA GLN A 54 -2.42 -9.23 -9.96
C GLN A 54 -3.92 -9.41 -10.12
N ARG A 55 -4.57 -9.92 -9.06
CA ARG A 55 -6.02 -10.13 -9.05
C ARG A 55 -6.81 -8.82 -8.95
N LEU A 56 -6.19 -7.79 -8.38
CA LEU A 56 -6.75 -6.43 -8.42
C LEU A 56 -5.97 -5.60 -9.44
N PRO A 57 -6.66 -4.85 -10.31
CA PRO A 57 -6.05 -3.80 -11.11
C PRO A 57 -5.32 -2.79 -10.23
N ALA A 58 -4.22 -2.20 -10.74
CA ALA A 58 -3.42 -1.25 -9.97
C ALA A 58 -4.22 -0.05 -9.42
N ILE A 59 -5.22 0.43 -10.17
CA ILE A 59 -6.12 1.50 -9.71
C ILE A 59 -6.99 1.08 -8.52
N GLN A 60 -7.42 -0.17 -8.47
CA GLN A 60 -8.19 -0.67 -7.33
C GLN A 60 -7.29 -0.96 -6.13
N GLU A 61 -6.07 -1.45 -6.40
CA GLU A 61 -5.06 -1.65 -5.37
C GLU A 61 -4.70 -0.31 -4.70
N SER A 62 -4.51 0.77 -5.48
CA SER A 62 -4.23 2.11 -4.95
C SER A 62 -5.39 2.68 -4.14
N HIS A 63 -6.63 2.50 -4.59
CA HIS A 63 -7.81 2.89 -3.80
C HIS A 63 -7.91 2.14 -2.48
N LEU A 64 -7.58 0.84 -2.47
CA LEU A 64 -7.56 0.03 -1.25
C LEU A 64 -6.49 0.52 -0.27
N VAL A 65 -5.29 0.87 -0.77
CA VAL A 65 -4.22 1.48 0.03
C VAL A 65 -4.67 2.81 0.64
N SER A 66 -5.23 3.71 -0.18
CA SER A 66 -5.75 5.01 0.29
C SER A 66 -6.82 4.83 1.37
N TRP A 67 -7.74 3.88 1.19
CA TRP A 67 -8.74 3.56 2.20
C TRP A 67 -8.10 3.09 3.52
N ILE A 68 -7.08 2.22 3.48
CA ILE A 68 -6.34 1.78 4.68
C ILE A 68 -5.69 2.97 5.40
N LEU A 69 -5.02 3.85 4.67
CA LEU A 69 -4.36 5.03 5.23
C LEU A 69 -5.36 5.99 5.87
N ILE A 70 -6.49 6.24 5.22
CA ILE A 70 -7.56 7.08 5.77
C ILE A 70 -8.08 6.47 7.08
N GLN A 71 -8.34 5.16 7.11
CA GLN A 71 -8.83 4.48 8.31
C GLN A 71 -7.82 4.54 9.46
N ASP A 72 -6.52 4.41 9.18
CA ASP A 72 -5.46 4.59 10.17
C ASP A 72 -5.41 6.04 10.70
N HIS A 73 -5.51 7.04 9.83
CA HIS A 73 -5.58 8.45 10.22
C HIS A 73 -6.80 8.76 11.09
N LEU A 74 -7.91 8.06 10.88
CA LEU A 74 -9.13 8.14 11.71
C LEU A 74 -9.00 7.35 13.03
N GLY A 75 -7.85 6.73 13.30
CA GLY A 75 -7.61 5.96 14.52
C GLY A 75 -8.27 4.57 14.53
N ASN A 76 -8.76 4.10 13.38
CA ASN A 76 -9.41 2.80 13.23
C ASN A 76 -8.75 1.95 12.13
N PRO A 77 -7.47 1.56 12.29
CA PRO A 77 -6.75 0.81 11.26
C PRO A 77 -7.45 -0.51 10.95
N PRO A 78 -7.72 -0.83 9.66
CA PRO A 78 -8.42 -2.05 9.30
C PRO A 78 -7.61 -3.31 9.63
N THR A 79 -8.31 -4.35 10.07
CA THR A 79 -7.69 -5.65 10.30
C THR A 79 -7.35 -6.35 8.99
N HIS A 80 -6.38 -7.25 9.03
CA HIS A 80 -6.01 -8.11 7.90
C HIS A 80 -7.19 -8.87 7.30
N GLU A 81 -8.16 -9.28 8.12
CA GLU A 81 -9.37 -9.97 7.65
C GLU A 81 -10.30 -9.03 6.88
N GLN A 82 -10.50 -7.80 7.38
CA GLN A 82 -11.30 -6.78 6.69
C GLN A 82 -10.70 -6.42 5.34
N VAL A 83 -9.37 -6.24 5.26
CA VAL A 83 -8.67 -5.98 4.00
C VAL A 83 -8.90 -7.12 3.00
N ARG A 84 -8.80 -8.39 3.44
CA ARG A 84 -9.08 -9.54 2.55
C ARG A 84 -10.54 -9.56 2.09
N LYS A 85 -11.51 -9.29 2.97
CA LYS A 85 -12.94 -9.27 2.60
C LYS A 85 -13.23 -8.21 1.55
N ILE A 86 -12.67 -7.01 1.70
CA ILE A 86 -12.84 -5.93 0.72
C ILE A 86 -12.16 -6.29 -0.60
N ALA A 87 -10.93 -6.81 -0.55
CA ALA A 87 -10.20 -7.25 -1.74
C ALA A 87 -10.96 -8.34 -2.50
N SER A 88 -11.48 -9.36 -1.80
CA SER A 88 -12.35 -10.38 -2.41
C SER A 88 -13.62 -9.78 -3.02
N SER A 89 -14.26 -8.82 -2.34
CA SER A 89 -15.44 -8.15 -2.88
C SER A 89 -15.14 -7.39 -4.18
N LEU A 90 -13.98 -6.73 -4.25
CA LEU A 90 -13.50 -6.06 -5.47
C LEU A 90 -13.23 -7.08 -6.59
N CYS A 91 -12.61 -8.22 -6.29
CA CYS A 91 -12.43 -9.30 -7.28
C CYS A 91 -13.77 -9.77 -7.86
N ARG A 92 -14.77 -10.01 -7.01
CA ARG A 92 -16.12 -10.43 -7.46
C ARG A 92 -16.76 -9.41 -8.39
N ARG A 93 -16.62 -8.11 -8.07
CA ARG A 93 -17.11 -7.02 -8.93
C ARG A 93 -16.40 -6.96 -10.28
N ASN A 94 -15.16 -7.43 -10.36
CA ASN A 94 -14.41 -7.56 -11.61
C ASN A 94 -14.73 -8.83 -12.40
N GLY A 95 -15.66 -9.67 -11.91
CA GLY A 95 -16.02 -10.95 -12.54
C GLY A 95 -15.19 -12.15 -12.09
N ASP A 96 -14.35 -12.02 -11.06
CA ASP A 96 -13.62 -13.13 -10.45
C ASP A 96 -14.27 -13.53 -9.12
N ASP A 97 -15.01 -14.64 -9.13
CA ASP A 97 -15.83 -15.05 -7.98
C ASP A 97 -15.03 -15.66 -6.80
N HIS A 98 -13.72 -15.84 -6.95
CA HIS A 98 -12.90 -16.48 -5.92
C HIS A 98 -12.44 -15.47 -4.86
N ASP A 99 -12.35 -15.92 -3.61
CA ASP A 99 -11.70 -15.14 -2.58
C ASP A 99 -10.20 -14.97 -2.84
N VAL A 100 -9.61 -13.88 -2.34
CA VAL A 100 -8.16 -13.67 -2.42
C VAL A 100 -7.41 -14.78 -1.67
N GLY A 101 -6.35 -15.29 -2.30
CA GLY A 101 -5.59 -16.43 -1.74
C GLY A 101 -4.88 -16.11 -0.43
N LYS A 102 -4.49 -17.14 0.32
CA LYS A 102 -3.82 -17.04 1.64
C LYS A 102 -2.60 -16.10 1.68
N ASN A 103 -1.82 -16.09 0.60
CA ASN A 103 -0.58 -15.30 0.49
C ASN A 103 -0.80 -13.91 -0.14
N TRP A 104 -2.03 -13.61 -0.60
CA TRP A 104 -2.33 -12.37 -1.30
C TRP A 104 -2.01 -11.14 -0.44
N LEU A 105 -2.42 -11.16 0.83
CA LEU A 105 -2.19 -10.04 1.75
C LEU A 105 -0.70 -9.78 1.97
N GLN A 106 0.12 -10.83 2.09
CA GLN A 106 1.57 -10.68 2.24
C GLN A 106 2.19 -10.05 0.97
N GLY A 107 1.71 -10.45 -0.20
CA GLY A 107 2.09 -9.85 -1.49
C GLY A 107 1.69 -8.38 -1.58
N PHE A 108 0.45 -8.07 -1.23
CA PHE A 108 -0.10 -6.71 -1.18
C PHE A 108 0.71 -5.80 -0.26
N LEU A 109 1.00 -6.22 0.98
CA LEU A 109 1.84 -5.45 1.91
C LEU A 109 3.31 -5.32 1.45
N LYS A 110 3.81 -6.27 0.65
CA LYS A 110 5.16 -6.19 0.08
C LYS A 110 5.23 -5.19 -1.08
N ARG A 111 4.13 -5.02 -1.83
CA ARG A 111 4.02 -4.04 -2.92
C ARG A 111 3.78 -2.62 -2.39
N ASN A 112 3.06 -2.50 -1.28
CA ASN A 112 2.65 -1.23 -0.68
C ASN A 112 3.33 -1.05 0.69
N PRO A 113 4.64 -0.68 0.73
CA PRO A 113 5.39 -0.56 1.97
C PRO A 113 4.85 0.51 2.93
N GLU A 114 4.17 1.53 2.42
CA GLU A 114 3.55 2.63 3.18
C GLU A 114 2.51 2.15 4.19
N ILE A 115 1.82 1.02 3.93
CA ILE A 115 0.86 0.41 4.85
C ILE A 115 1.48 -0.71 5.71
N LYS A 116 2.72 -1.13 5.43
CA LYS A 116 3.37 -2.27 6.11
C LYS A 116 3.73 -1.96 7.57
N THR A 117 4.01 -0.70 7.88
CA THR A 117 4.33 -0.22 9.23
C THR A 117 3.11 0.10 10.07
N LEU A 118 1.91 0.04 9.48
CA LEU A 118 0.63 0.11 10.18
C LEU A 118 0.37 -1.22 10.90
N ARG A 119 1.28 -1.63 11.79
CA ARG A 119 0.89 -2.55 12.86
C ARG A 119 -0.13 -1.78 13.65
N GLY A 120 -1.41 -2.13 13.49
CA GLY A 120 -2.48 -1.56 14.28
C GLY A 120 -2.00 -1.53 15.72
N LYS A 121 -1.74 -0.32 16.23
CA LYS A 121 -1.70 -0.12 17.67
C LYS A 121 -3.03 -0.69 18.10
N ARG A 122 -3.01 -1.75 18.92
CA ARG A 122 -4.22 -2.16 19.64
C ARG A 122 -4.73 -0.86 20.22
N LEU A 123 -5.84 -0.35 19.69
CA LEU A 123 -6.58 0.73 20.33
C LEU A 123 -6.62 0.34 21.80
N ASP A 124 -6.00 1.17 22.65
CA ASP A 124 -5.88 0.89 24.08
C ASP A 124 -7.24 0.38 24.53
N PHE A 125 -7.29 -0.87 25.01
CA PHE A 125 -8.53 -1.48 25.49
C PHE A 125 -9.20 -0.56 26.53
N GLU A 126 -8.37 0.23 27.23
CA GLU A 126 -8.75 1.30 28.15
C GLU A 126 -9.50 2.47 27.49
N ARG A 127 -9.19 2.85 26.25
CA ARG A 127 -9.95 3.89 25.51
C ARG A 127 -11.30 3.37 25.02
N LEU A 128 -11.36 2.13 24.55
CA LEU A 128 -12.63 1.49 24.15
C LEU A 128 -13.56 1.30 25.36
N ASN A 129 -13.02 0.87 26.51
CA ASN A 129 -13.79 0.70 27.75
C ASN A 129 -14.03 2.02 28.51
N GLY A 130 -13.18 3.03 28.30
CA GLY A 130 -13.32 4.36 28.90
C GLY A 130 -14.55 5.11 28.41
N ALA A 131 -15.01 4.82 27.19
CA ALA A 131 -16.28 5.30 26.64
C ALA A 131 -17.46 4.37 27.00
N SER A 132 -17.49 3.82 28.22
CA SER A 132 -18.66 3.07 28.70
C SER A 132 -19.90 3.95 28.72
N THR A 133 -21.09 3.35 28.56
CA THR A 133 -22.39 4.06 28.66
C THR A 133 -22.47 4.90 29.94
N TYR A 134 -21.94 4.37 31.05
CA TYR A 134 -21.87 5.07 32.32
C TYR A 134 -20.96 6.30 32.30
N ALA A 135 -19.78 6.21 31.67
CA ALA A 135 -18.85 7.33 31.56
C ALA A 135 -19.42 8.45 30.67
N ILE A 136 -20.07 8.09 29.56
CA ILE A 136 -20.74 9.03 28.67
C ILE A 136 -21.92 9.70 29.38
N GLN A 137 -22.78 8.93 30.06
CA GLN A 137 -23.91 9.48 30.82
C GLN A 137 -23.45 10.41 31.94
N SER A 138 -22.42 10.01 32.69
CA SER A 138 -21.82 10.83 33.75
C SER A 138 -21.25 12.15 33.22
N PHE A 139 -20.56 12.12 32.07
CA PHE A 139 -20.05 13.32 31.40
C PHE A 139 -21.17 14.29 30.99
N PHE A 140 -22.21 13.80 30.31
CA PHE A 140 -23.34 14.65 29.91
C PHE A 140 -24.14 15.16 31.10
N LYS A 141 -24.25 14.37 32.18
CA LYS A 141 -24.86 14.81 33.44
C LYS A 141 -24.11 15.99 34.05
N LEU A 142 -22.78 15.99 34.03
CA LEU A 142 -21.96 17.12 34.50
C LEU A 142 -22.14 18.37 33.64
N LEU A 143 -22.32 18.22 32.32
CA LEU A 143 -22.62 19.34 31.42
C LEU A 143 -24.01 19.93 31.71
N THR A 144 -25.01 19.09 32.01
CA THR A 144 -26.36 19.55 32.36
C THR A 144 -26.44 20.24 33.72
N VAL A 145 -25.60 19.84 34.69
CA VAL A 145 -25.59 20.45 36.05
C VAL A 145 -25.05 21.88 36.04
N LYS A 146 -24.19 22.25 35.08
CA LYS A 146 -23.61 23.60 34.99
C LYS A 146 -24.46 24.62 34.21
N GLN A 147 -25.57 24.23 33.58
CA GLN A 147 -26.45 25.16 32.86
C GLN A 147 -27.69 25.59 33.64
N ILE A 148 -27.74 25.34 34.95
CA ILE A 148 -28.77 25.86 35.84
C ILE A 148 -28.06 26.59 36.98
N ASN A 149 -27.47 27.75 36.67
CA ASN A 149 -27.12 28.83 37.61
C ASN A 149 -26.64 30.04 36.79
N ASP A 150 -27.44 30.48 35.83
CA ASP A 150 -27.38 31.86 35.35
C ASP A 150 -28.57 32.58 35.99
N ASN A 151 -28.25 33.53 36.88
CA ASN A 151 -29.16 34.54 37.43
C ASN A 151 -29.59 35.51 36.34
#